data_AF-A0A6L3SSB8-F1
#
_entry.id   AF-A0A6L3SSB8-F1
#
_cell.length_a   1.000
_cell.length_b   1.000
_cell.length_c   1.000
_cell.angle_alpha   90.00
_cell.angle_beta   90.00
_cell.angle_gamma   90.00
#
_symmetry.space_group_name_H-M   'P 1'
#
loop_
_entity.id
_entity.type
_entity.pdbx_description
1 polymer ?
#
loop_
_entity_poly.entity_id
_entity_poly.type
_entity_poly.pdbx_seq_one_letter_code
_entity_poly.pdbx_strand_id
1 'polypeptide(L)'
;MASLLGGLLGTVDETLSGVLGGSSSNSGTILNLDLGNLANIGIGAGGTTSVIAINGTVGTTAATPTSPVIDLGIDLGTGTTGGVGGLLTGLLGGGTAGNGGGLIPDTVDALLGTVGNLTGVLTGGGAGGGAGGGAGTIPSNPGTPGQVITGTEGADTLNGTNGNDTIKGLGGRDVIVGNGGNDVVDGGAGLDSFLVGAPISSYNAASQNGVLALQNKSTGEIDYLMQVERIGFSDSKALALDFNGNAGQGFRLYQAALDRAPDAGGLKFHVTELDRGLSLHDDAQIFLNSTEFQQKYGANLSNQDYVTALYSNTLHRGPDAGGFAYWTNQLATNAQDRASVLVGFSESVENHQQTDHQLQNGILLDYGVA
;
A
#
# COMPACT_ATOMS: atom_id res chain seq x y z
N MET A 1 28.22 51.54 33.37
CA MET A 1 28.53 50.75 34.57
C MET A 1 27.74 49.45 34.49
N ALA A 2 28.35 48.36 34.93
CA ALA A 2 27.88 47.00 34.78
C ALA A 2 26.61 46.68 35.59
N SER A 3 25.82 45.74 35.03
CA SER A 3 24.99 44.72 35.69
C SER A 3 23.83 45.21 36.58
N LEU A 4 22.73 44.49 36.77
CA LEU A 4 22.64 43.06 37.06
C LEU A 4 21.14 42.66 37.05
N LEU A 5 20.89 41.42 36.61
CA LEU A 5 19.83 40.51 37.08
C LEU A 5 18.37 40.67 36.61
N GLY A 6 17.94 39.69 35.79
CA GLY A 6 16.86 38.79 36.22
C GLY A 6 15.55 38.79 35.44
N GLY A 7 15.45 37.91 34.44
CA GLY A 7 14.34 36.97 34.22
C GLY A 7 12.88 37.45 34.10
N LEU A 8 12.26 36.99 33.00
CA LEU A 8 11.01 36.21 33.02
C LEU A 8 9.65 36.98 33.10
N LEU A 9 8.83 36.78 32.05
CA LEU A 9 7.35 36.79 32.00
C LEU A 9 6.56 38.12 32.13
N GLY A 10 5.51 38.24 31.29
CA GLY A 10 4.33 39.09 31.56
C GLY A 10 3.93 39.99 30.38
N THR A 11 3.45 39.45 29.25
CA THR A 11 2.02 39.41 28.86
C THR A 11 1.36 40.77 28.58
N VAL A 12 1.15 40.97 27.28
CA VAL A 12 0.05 41.66 26.58
C VAL A 12 -1.24 41.79 27.43
N ASP A 13 -1.52 42.98 27.96
CA ASP A 13 -2.80 43.31 28.61
C ASP A 13 -3.18 44.80 28.50
N GLU A 14 -3.01 45.44 27.33
CA GLU A 14 -3.42 46.86 27.21
C GLU A 14 -4.23 47.23 25.96
N THR A 15 -4.54 46.29 25.05
CA THR A 15 -5.31 46.65 23.83
C THR A 15 -6.76 46.16 23.78
N LEU A 16 -7.26 45.43 24.79
CA LEU A 16 -8.64 44.90 24.75
C LEU A 16 -9.64 45.59 25.70
N SER A 17 -9.20 46.51 26.56
CA SER A 17 -10.08 47.16 27.55
C SER A 17 -10.93 48.31 26.96
N GLY A 18 -10.68 48.75 25.72
CA GLY A 18 -11.32 49.93 25.14
C GLY A 18 -12.64 49.72 24.38
N VAL A 19 -13.05 48.49 24.07
CA VAL A 19 -14.27 48.21 23.28
C VAL A 19 -15.45 47.77 24.16
N LEU A 20 -15.24 47.54 25.46
CA LEU A 20 -16.26 47.07 26.41
C LEU A 20 -16.76 48.21 27.30
N GLY A 21 -17.37 49.23 26.70
CA GLY A 21 -18.16 50.24 27.40
C GLY A 21 -19.64 49.87 27.39
N GLY A 22 -20.13 49.14 28.40
CA GLY A 22 -21.57 48.88 28.55
C GLY A 22 -21.92 47.86 29.63
N SER A 23 -22.70 48.32 30.61
CA SER A 23 -23.05 47.68 31.88
C SER A 23 -23.70 46.29 31.81
N SER A 24 -23.29 45.45 32.78
CA SER A 24 -24.04 44.40 33.47
C SER A 24 -25.45 44.04 32.95
N SER A 25 -25.57 42.86 32.33
CA SER A 25 -26.49 41.80 32.75
C SER A 25 -26.31 40.57 31.87
N ASN A 26 -26.27 39.40 32.51
CA ASN A 26 -26.25 38.05 31.95
C ASN A 26 -26.54 37.92 30.45
N SER A 27 -25.49 37.76 29.64
CA SER A 27 -25.44 36.84 28.51
C SER A 27 -24.02 36.85 27.96
N GLY A 28 -23.46 35.67 27.65
CA GLY A 28 -22.08 35.56 27.18
C GLY A 28 -21.81 36.47 25.98
N THR A 29 -20.74 37.27 26.05
CA THR A 29 -20.27 38.06 24.92
C THR A 29 -19.77 37.10 23.86
N ILE A 30 -20.61 36.78 22.88
CA ILE A 30 -20.20 36.04 21.69
C ILE A 30 -19.40 36.99 20.83
N LEU A 31 -18.10 36.72 20.67
CA LEU A 31 -17.27 37.39 19.68
C LEU A 31 -17.71 36.91 18.29
N ASN A 32 -18.59 37.67 17.64
CA ASN A 32 -19.00 37.40 16.28
C ASN A 32 -17.87 37.81 15.33
N LEU A 33 -17.05 36.85 14.93
CA LEU A 33 -16.11 37.04 13.83
C LEU A 33 -16.87 36.89 12.52
N ASP A 34 -16.97 37.98 11.75
CA ASP A 34 -17.52 37.93 10.39
C ASP A 34 -16.49 37.25 9.47
N LEU A 35 -16.72 35.97 9.20
CA LEU A 35 -15.85 35.14 8.36
C LEU A 35 -16.22 35.26 6.86
N GLY A 36 -17.19 36.10 6.49
CA GLY A 36 -17.75 36.14 5.14
C GLY A 36 -16.76 36.50 4.03
N ASN A 37 -15.63 37.13 4.37
CA ASN A 37 -14.58 37.54 3.42
C ASN A 37 -13.20 36.89 3.67
N LEU A 38 -13.11 35.90 4.57
CA LEU A 38 -11.85 35.20 4.85
C LEU A 38 -11.62 34.11 3.80
N ALA A 39 -10.75 34.39 2.84
CA ALA A 39 -10.45 33.46 1.75
C ALA A 39 -9.58 32.26 2.16
N ASN A 40 -8.74 32.39 3.20
CA ASN A 40 -7.86 31.32 3.69
C ASN A 40 -7.65 31.43 5.21
N ILE A 41 -7.67 30.30 5.91
CA ILE A 41 -7.14 30.18 7.28
C ILE A 41 -5.79 29.47 7.17
N GLY A 42 -4.70 30.23 7.33
CA GLY A 42 -3.35 29.66 7.34
C GLY A 42 -3.08 28.97 8.67
N ILE A 43 -2.97 27.64 8.65
CA ILE A 43 -2.55 26.87 9.83
C ILE A 43 -1.02 26.83 9.82
N GLY A 44 -0.38 27.61 10.70
CA GLY A 44 1.07 27.51 10.91
C GLY A 44 1.41 26.13 11.48
N ALA A 45 2.28 25.38 10.81
CA ALA A 45 2.78 24.10 11.30
C ALA A 45 3.61 24.34 12.58
N GLY A 46 2.99 24.19 13.74
CA GLY A 46 3.66 24.36 15.02
C GLY A 46 2.83 23.78 16.16
N GLY A 47 3.13 22.54 16.55
CA GLY A 47 2.69 21.95 17.81
C GLY A 47 1.65 20.85 17.66
N THR A 48 1.92 19.73 18.30
CA THR A 48 1.09 18.53 18.37
C THR A 48 -0.24 18.83 19.07
N THR A 49 -1.33 18.32 18.48
CA THR A 49 -2.74 18.37 18.93
C THR A 49 -3.52 19.66 18.62
N SER A 50 -4.04 19.74 17.39
CA SER A 50 -5.21 20.60 17.09
C SER A 50 -6.48 19.83 17.48
N VAL A 51 -7.05 20.12 18.66
CA VAL A 51 -8.38 19.64 19.04
C VAL A 51 -9.39 20.75 18.77
N ILE A 52 -10.39 20.47 17.93
CA ILE A 52 -11.58 21.31 17.79
C ILE A 52 -12.60 20.84 18.82
N ALA A 53 -12.91 21.69 19.80
CA ALA A 53 -14.06 21.49 20.70
C ALA A 53 -15.18 22.45 20.30
N ILE A 54 -16.32 21.91 19.85
CA ILE A 54 -17.52 22.69 19.60
C ILE A 54 -18.55 22.33 20.67
N ASN A 55 -18.93 23.33 21.47
CA ASN A 55 -19.97 23.22 22.49
C ASN A 55 -21.26 23.84 21.94
N GLY A 56 -22.20 23.02 21.48
CA GLY A 56 -23.49 23.49 20.96
C GLY A 56 -24.54 22.39 20.87
N THR A 57 -25.73 22.65 21.42
CA THR A 57 -26.86 21.73 21.54
C THR A 57 -27.61 21.53 20.21
N VAL A 58 -27.90 20.28 19.87
CA VAL A 58 -28.64 19.85 18.66
C VAL A 58 -30.14 20.19 18.80
N GLY A 59 -30.69 20.95 17.85
CA GLY A 59 -32.09 21.37 17.79
C GLY A 59 -32.91 20.64 16.73
N THR A 60 -34.15 20.34 17.09
CA THR A 60 -35.12 19.43 16.44
C THR A 60 -35.93 20.04 15.28
N THR A 61 -36.28 19.16 14.32
CA THR A 61 -37.41 19.17 13.37
C THR A 61 -37.72 20.38 12.48
N ALA A 62 -37.48 20.15 11.19
CA ALA A 62 -38.25 20.54 10.00
C ALA A 62 -38.11 21.96 9.38
N ALA A 63 -37.90 21.90 8.05
CA ALA A 63 -38.01 22.91 6.99
C ALA A 63 -36.77 23.79 6.68
N THR A 64 -35.97 23.25 5.75
CA THR A 64 -35.20 23.90 4.65
C THR A 64 -34.35 25.14 4.98
N PRO A 65 -33.02 25.00 5.10
CA PRO A 65 -32.12 26.14 5.17
C PRO A 65 -31.52 26.54 3.81
N THR A 66 -31.61 27.84 3.54
CA THR A 66 -30.78 28.63 2.63
C THR A 66 -29.44 28.96 3.33
N SER A 67 -28.37 28.22 3.00
CA SER A 67 -26.92 28.43 3.29
C SER A 67 -26.43 28.48 4.76
N PRO A 68 -25.16 28.10 5.07
CA PRO A 68 -24.34 27.02 4.55
C PRO A 68 -24.28 25.84 5.56
N VAL A 69 -24.17 24.62 5.04
CA VAL A 69 -23.88 23.44 5.88
C VAL A 69 -22.38 23.43 6.18
N ILE A 70 -21.99 23.56 7.45
CA ILE A 70 -20.64 23.19 7.89
C ILE A 70 -20.67 21.67 8.11
N ASP A 71 -20.22 20.96 7.09
CA ASP A 71 -19.99 19.52 7.16
C ASP A 71 -18.63 19.27 7.84
N LEU A 72 -18.66 18.65 9.02
CA LEU A 72 -17.47 18.11 9.69
C LEU A 72 -17.34 16.61 9.42
N GLY A 73 -17.83 16.16 8.27
CA GLY A 73 -17.64 14.82 7.76
C GLY A 73 -16.16 14.58 7.45
N ILE A 74 -15.49 13.78 8.28
CA ILE A 74 -14.54 12.84 7.73
C ILE A 74 -15.38 11.83 6.94
N ASP A 75 -15.65 12.15 5.67
CA ASP A 75 -16.27 11.22 4.75
C ASP A 75 -15.20 10.20 4.33
N LEU A 76 -15.35 8.98 4.87
CA LEU A 76 -14.57 7.80 4.50
C LEU A 76 -15.48 6.79 3.77
N GLY A 77 -16.43 7.22 2.92
CA GLY A 77 -17.27 6.23 2.23
C GLY A 77 -18.20 6.69 1.09
N THR A 78 -17.77 6.31 -0.12
CA THR A 78 -18.55 5.58 -1.15
C THR A 78 -19.79 6.22 -1.86
N GLY A 79 -19.96 7.54 -1.88
CA GLY A 79 -21.14 8.18 -2.51
C GLY A 79 -20.90 9.00 -3.79
N THR A 80 -21.50 8.60 -4.90
CA THR A 80 -21.50 9.25 -6.22
C THR A 80 -22.22 10.61 -6.25
N THR A 81 -21.53 11.71 -6.59
CA THR A 81 -22.00 12.77 -7.53
C THR A 81 -20.83 13.72 -7.86
N GLY A 82 -20.67 14.03 -9.15
CA GLY A 82 -19.44 14.57 -9.72
C GLY A 82 -19.01 15.97 -9.27
N GLY A 83 -17.68 16.17 -9.30
CA GLY A 83 -17.03 17.46 -9.13
C GLY A 83 -15.63 17.32 -8.57
N VAL A 84 -14.63 17.36 -9.46
CA VAL A 84 -13.18 17.60 -9.22
C VAL A 84 -12.51 16.88 -8.04
N GLY A 85 -11.88 15.74 -8.36
CA GLY A 85 -10.65 15.20 -7.74
C GLY A 85 -10.45 15.46 -6.26
N GLY A 86 -11.19 14.75 -5.41
CA GLY A 86 -10.89 14.63 -3.98
C GLY A 86 -9.58 13.88 -3.75
N LEU A 87 -8.99 14.08 -2.56
CA LEU A 87 -7.68 13.60 -2.08
C LEU A 87 -7.31 12.14 -2.41
N LEU A 88 -8.28 11.30 -2.80
CA LEU A 88 -8.06 9.93 -3.29
C LEU A 88 -7.32 9.85 -4.62
N THR A 89 -7.42 10.85 -5.52
CA THR A 89 -6.62 10.86 -6.76
C THR A 89 -5.13 11.13 -6.51
N GLY A 90 -4.76 11.68 -5.35
CA GLY A 90 -3.36 11.79 -4.94
C GLY A 90 -2.79 10.50 -4.36
N LEU A 91 -3.65 9.63 -3.80
CA LEU A 91 -3.25 8.35 -3.22
C LEU A 91 -3.34 7.17 -4.21
N LEU A 92 -4.15 7.30 -5.27
CA LEU A 92 -4.33 6.30 -6.33
C LEU A 92 -3.83 6.79 -7.71
N GLY A 93 -2.63 7.36 -7.78
CA GLY A 93 -1.93 7.50 -9.06
C GLY A 93 -2.49 8.55 -10.02
N GLY A 94 -2.58 9.80 -9.59
CA GLY A 94 -2.77 10.96 -10.48
C GLY A 94 -1.46 11.68 -10.78
N GLY A 95 -0.58 11.09 -11.60
CA GLY A 95 0.68 11.72 -12.02
C GLY A 95 0.75 11.93 -13.53
N THR A 96 0.09 12.96 -14.09
CA THR A 96 0.43 13.39 -15.45
C THR A 96 1.71 14.22 -15.46
N ALA A 97 2.64 13.75 -16.31
CA ALA A 97 3.71 14.47 -16.98
C ALA A 97 4.93 14.90 -16.15
N GLY A 98 5.87 13.97 -16.02
CA GLY A 98 7.28 14.26 -15.76
C GLY A 98 8.14 13.00 -15.65
N ASN A 99 8.43 12.32 -16.75
CA ASN A 99 9.47 11.27 -16.91
C ASN A 99 9.84 10.42 -15.66
N GLY A 100 8.83 9.98 -14.91
CA GLY A 100 8.96 9.08 -13.77
C GLY A 100 7.68 8.27 -13.74
N GLY A 101 7.68 7.13 -14.42
CA GLY A 101 6.54 6.21 -14.41
C GLY A 101 6.25 5.78 -12.98
N GLY A 102 4.99 5.91 -12.56
CA GLY A 102 4.52 5.30 -11.33
C GLY A 102 4.86 3.81 -11.32
N LEU A 103 5.18 3.29 -10.13
CA LEU A 103 5.80 1.98 -9.92
C LEU A 103 4.92 0.78 -10.20
N ILE A 104 3.64 1.00 -10.54
CA ILE A 104 2.69 -0.04 -10.87
C ILE A 104 2.20 0.17 -12.31
N PRO A 105 2.30 -0.82 -13.20
CA PRO A 105 1.70 -0.73 -14.53
C PRO A 105 0.19 -0.47 -14.42
N ASP A 106 -0.33 0.49 -15.20
CA ASP A 106 -1.75 0.89 -15.24
C ASP A 106 -2.74 -0.30 -15.29
N THR A 107 -2.29 -1.45 -15.80
CA THR A 107 -3.05 -2.70 -15.86
C THR A 107 -3.30 -3.39 -14.51
N VAL A 108 -2.42 -3.22 -13.52
CA VAL A 108 -2.60 -3.79 -12.16
C VAL A 108 -3.54 -2.92 -11.35
N ASP A 109 -3.44 -1.59 -11.50
CA ASP A 109 -4.39 -0.65 -10.91
C ASP A 109 -5.82 -0.89 -11.48
N ALA A 110 -5.92 -1.16 -12.78
CA ALA A 110 -7.17 -1.59 -13.41
C ALA A 110 -7.67 -2.96 -12.93
N LEU A 111 -6.75 -3.89 -12.60
CA LEU A 111 -7.11 -5.20 -12.08
C LEU A 111 -7.70 -5.08 -10.67
N LEU A 112 -7.10 -4.36 -9.72
CA LEU A 112 -7.63 -4.25 -8.35
C LEU A 112 -8.68 -3.14 -8.15
N GLY A 113 -8.95 -2.34 -9.19
CA GLY A 113 -9.70 -1.08 -9.10
C GLY A 113 -11.22 -1.12 -9.31
N THR A 114 -11.90 -2.29 -9.41
CA THR A 114 -13.36 -2.31 -9.68
C THR A 114 -14.17 -2.77 -8.46
N VAL A 115 -14.34 -1.84 -7.52
CA VAL A 115 -14.80 -2.10 -6.13
C VAL A 115 -16.32 -2.25 -6.00
N GLY A 116 -17.14 -1.65 -6.88
CA GLY A 116 -18.59 -1.52 -6.64
C GLY A 116 -19.37 -2.82 -6.56
N ASN A 117 -19.17 -3.74 -7.51
CA ASN A 117 -19.94 -4.99 -7.58
C ASN A 117 -19.29 -6.12 -6.77
N LEU A 118 -17.98 -6.07 -6.56
CA LEU A 118 -17.22 -7.15 -5.94
C LEU A 118 -17.17 -7.03 -4.41
N THR A 119 -17.21 -5.80 -3.85
CA THR A 119 -17.33 -5.59 -2.39
C THR A 119 -18.64 -6.08 -1.80
N GLY A 120 -19.75 -5.98 -2.53
CA GLY A 120 -21.04 -6.52 -2.09
C GLY A 120 -21.03 -8.05 -1.97
N VAL A 121 -20.18 -8.71 -2.74
CA VAL A 121 -20.00 -10.17 -2.73
C VAL A 121 -19.05 -10.57 -1.59
N LEU A 122 -17.96 -9.84 -1.40
CA LEU A 122 -16.96 -10.09 -0.35
C LEU A 122 -17.48 -9.82 1.08
N THR A 123 -18.48 -8.94 1.23
CA THR A 123 -19.15 -8.63 2.49
C THR A 123 -20.40 -9.48 2.78
N GLY A 124 -20.70 -10.49 1.94
CA GLY A 124 -21.80 -11.43 2.17
C GLY A 124 -23.20 -10.90 1.79
N GLY A 125 -23.30 -9.92 0.89
CA GLY A 125 -24.57 -9.42 0.36
C GLY A 125 -25.22 -10.32 -0.70
N GLY A 126 -24.57 -11.42 -1.11
CA GLY A 126 -25.13 -12.42 -2.03
C GLY A 126 -26.03 -13.42 -1.29
N ALA A 127 -27.30 -13.45 -1.66
CA ALA A 127 -28.35 -14.21 -1.00
C ALA A 127 -28.05 -15.72 -0.78
N GLY A 128 -28.17 -16.21 0.46
CA GLY A 128 -28.52 -17.61 0.73
C GLY A 128 -27.80 -18.37 1.86
N GLY A 129 -28.03 -17.99 3.13
CA GLY A 129 -28.28 -18.93 4.24
C GLY A 129 -27.14 -19.71 4.92
N GLY A 130 -26.97 -19.47 6.24
CA GLY A 130 -26.57 -20.51 7.22
C GLY A 130 -25.31 -20.22 8.04
N ALA A 131 -25.47 -19.96 9.33
CA ALA A 131 -24.41 -19.56 10.27
C ALA A 131 -23.60 -20.72 10.87
N GLY A 132 -22.34 -20.41 11.22
CA GLY A 132 -21.48 -21.09 12.21
C GLY A 132 -20.16 -21.57 11.62
N GLY A 133 -18.96 -21.31 12.12
CA GLY A 133 -18.44 -20.54 13.25
C GLY A 133 -16.95 -20.90 13.41
N GLY A 134 -16.07 -19.92 13.62
CA GLY A 134 -14.77 -20.11 14.28
C GLY A 134 -13.63 -20.82 13.53
N ALA A 135 -13.25 -20.33 12.35
CA ALA A 135 -11.90 -20.30 11.75
C ALA A 135 -12.01 -19.35 10.55
N GLY A 136 -10.92 -18.69 10.11
CA GLY A 136 -10.95 -17.69 9.01
C GLY A 136 -11.96 -18.08 7.92
N THR A 137 -13.04 -17.31 7.82
CA THR A 137 -14.26 -17.77 7.16
C THR A 137 -14.04 -17.81 5.65
N ILE A 138 -13.75 -19.00 5.13
CA ILE A 138 -13.91 -19.34 3.71
C ILE A 138 -15.29 -18.83 3.26
N PRO A 139 -15.38 -17.96 2.24
CA PRO A 139 -16.67 -17.51 1.71
C PRO A 139 -17.57 -18.72 1.41
N SER A 140 -18.85 -18.63 1.74
CA SER A 140 -19.82 -19.63 1.30
C SER A 140 -19.78 -19.71 -0.23
N ASN A 141 -19.74 -20.91 -0.81
CA ASN A 141 -19.68 -21.13 -2.25
C ASN A 141 -21.00 -21.67 -2.86
N PRO A 142 -22.13 -20.91 -2.82
CA PRO A 142 -23.39 -21.34 -3.39
C PRO A 142 -23.37 -21.20 -4.92
N GLY A 143 -23.53 -22.31 -5.64
CA GLY A 143 -23.60 -22.37 -7.10
C GLY A 143 -23.64 -23.80 -7.63
N THR A 144 -23.15 -24.05 -8.86
CA THR A 144 -23.05 -25.41 -9.42
C THR A 144 -22.19 -26.28 -8.49
N PRO A 145 -22.65 -27.44 -7.99
CA PRO A 145 -21.86 -28.23 -7.06
C PRO A 145 -20.48 -28.58 -7.64
N GLY A 146 -19.40 -28.11 -7.01
CA GLY A 146 -18.04 -28.56 -7.27
C GLY A 146 -17.57 -29.56 -6.21
N GLN A 147 -16.26 -29.79 -6.16
CA GLN A 147 -15.57 -30.71 -5.27
C GLN A 147 -14.84 -29.99 -4.14
N VAL A 148 -14.46 -30.77 -3.13
CA VAL A 148 -13.46 -30.38 -2.13
C VAL A 148 -12.16 -31.07 -2.50
N ILE A 149 -11.15 -30.28 -2.83
CA ILE A 149 -9.83 -30.74 -3.24
C ILE A 149 -8.83 -30.30 -2.17
N THR A 150 -7.98 -31.22 -1.73
CA THR A 150 -6.96 -30.94 -0.72
C THR A 150 -5.65 -31.58 -1.17
N GLY A 151 -4.61 -30.77 -1.26
CA GLY A 151 -3.24 -31.18 -1.53
C GLY A 151 -2.57 -31.83 -0.32
N THR A 152 -1.25 -31.71 -0.28
CA THR A 152 -0.36 -32.29 0.70
C THR A 152 0.53 -31.21 1.30
N GLU A 153 1.43 -31.57 2.21
CA GLU A 153 2.45 -30.63 2.74
C GLU A 153 3.64 -30.42 1.77
N GLY A 154 3.56 -30.97 0.55
CA GLY A 154 4.58 -30.84 -0.48
C GLY A 154 4.01 -30.17 -1.73
N ALA A 155 4.88 -29.86 -2.69
CA ALA A 155 4.45 -29.22 -3.94
C ALA A 155 3.47 -30.09 -4.75
N ASP A 156 2.28 -29.57 -4.97
CA ASP A 156 1.19 -30.21 -5.70
C ASP A 156 0.83 -29.50 -7.00
N THR A 157 0.12 -30.23 -7.87
CA THR A 157 -0.60 -29.66 -9.00
C THR A 157 -2.07 -30.00 -8.85
N LEU A 158 -2.87 -29.01 -8.47
CA LEU A 158 -4.28 -29.16 -8.14
C LEU A 158 -5.13 -28.60 -9.29
N ASN A 159 -6.05 -29.43 -9.79
CA ASN A 159 -6.99 -29.05 -10.83
C ASN A 159 -8.41 -29.18 -10.31
N GLY A 160 -9.13 -28.06 -10.28
CA GLY A 160 -10.57 -27.98 -10.05
C GLY A 160 -11.38 -28.56 -11.21
N THR A 161 -12.68 -28.39 -11.11
CA THR A 161 -13.68 -28.86 -12.06
C THR A 161 -14.32 -27.67 -12.77
N ASN A 162 -15.43 -27.88 -13.49
CA ASN A 162 -16.22 -26.76 -14.02
C ASN A 162 -17.31 -26.30 -13.04
N GLY A 163 -17.34 -26.86 -11.84
CA GLY A 163 -18.26 -26.50 -10.76
C GLY A 163 -17.55 -25.64 -9.74
N ASN A 164 -18.29 -25.18 -8.75
CA ASN A 164 -17.78 -24.32 -7.70
C ASN A 164 -16.97 -25.14 -6.67
N ASP A 165 -15.64 -25.18 -6.82
CA ASP A 165 -14.73 -25.98 -6.01
C ASP A 165 -14.29 -25.27 -4.73
N THR A 166 -13.86 -26.07 -3.75
CA THR A 166 -13.09 -25.61 -2.59
C THR A 166 -11.74 -26.31 -2.61
N ILE A 167 -10.68 -25.56 -2.87
CA ILE A 167 -9.32 -26.08 -3.09
C ILE A 167 -8.40 -25.60 -1.97
N LYS A 168 -7.66 -26.53 -1.37
CA LYS A 168 -6.64 -26.24 -0.36
C LYS A 168 -5.31 -26.84 -0.76
N GLY A 169 -4.27 -26.02 -0.93
CA GLY A 169 -2.90 -26.45 -1.21
C GLY A 169 -2.25 -27.12 -0.01
N LEU A 170 -2.35 -26.46 1.15
CA LEU A 170 -1.70 -26.78 2.43
C LEU A 170 -0.28 -26.24 2.52
N GLY A 171 0.74 -27.04 2.24
CA GLY A 171 2.13 -26.62 2.37
C GLY A 171 2.89 -26.96 1.10
N GLY A 172 3.93 -26.19 0.77
CA GLY A 172 4.74 -26.46 -0.41
C GLY A 172 4.63 -25.36 -1.44
N ARG A 173 4.87 -25.69 -2.70
CA ARG A 173 4.76 -24.75 -3.82
C ARG A 173 3.75 -25.32 -4.79
N ASP A 174 2.53 -24.85 -4.68
CA ASP A 174 1.41 -25.44 -5.41
C ASP A 174 1.13 -24.70 -6.70
N VAL A 175 0.71 -25.47 -7.70
CA VAL A 175 0.13 -24.96 -8.95
C VAL A 175 -1.34 -25.32 -8.97
N ILE A 176 -2.20 -24.32 -8.91
CA ILE A 176 -3.64 -24.48 -8.75
C ILE A 176 -4.34 -23.92 -9.99
N VAL A 177 -5.25 -24.71 -10.55
CA VAL A 177 -6.13 -24.31 -11.66
C VAL A 177 -7.56 -24.54 -11.23
N GLY A 178 -8.37 -23.47 -11.08
CA GLY A 178 -9.79 -23.60 -10.73
C GLY A 178 -10.62 -24.20 -11.86
N ASN A 179 -10.29 -23.83 -13.10
CA ASN A 179 -11.05 -24.07 -14.33
C ASN A 179 -12.29 -23.16 -14.45
N GLY A 180 -13.50 -23.66 -14.19
CA GLY A 180 -14.73 -22.87 -14.36
C GLY A 180 -15.62 -22.97 -13.13
N GLY A 181 -16.63 -22.11 -13.04
CA GLY A 181 -17.36 -21.92 -11.78
C GLY A 181 -16.71 -20.84 -10.90
N ASN A 182 -17.28 -20.66 -9.71
CA ASN A 182 -16.74 -19.75 -8.71
C ASN A 182 -15.99 -20.58 -7.67
N ASP A 183 -14.66 -20.49 -7.63
CA ASP A 183 -13.86 -21.33 -6.74
C ASP A 183 -13.48 -20.60 -5.46
N VAL A 184 -13.27 -21.36 -4.38
CA VAL A 184 -12.56 -20.85 -3.20
C VAL A 184 -11.24 -21.58 -3.05
N VAL A 185 -10.15 -20.84 -3.09
CA VAL A 185 -8.79 -21.35 -3.08
C VAL A 185 -8.03 -20.81 -1.88
N ASP A 186 -7.43 -21.72 -1.13
CA ASP A 186 -6.47 -21.45 -0.06
C ASP A 186 -5.14 -22.10 -0.47
N GLY A 187 -4.15 -21.32 -0.92
CA GLY A 187 -2.85 -21.87 -1.33
C GLY A 187 -2.13 -22.48 -0.13
N GLY A 188 -2.07 -21.72 0.96
CA GLY A 188 -1.59 -22.18 2.25
C GLY A 188 -0.21 -21.62 2.57
N ALA A 189 0.76 -22.48 2.85
CA ALA A 189 2.11 -22.10 3.21
C ALA A 189 3.08 -22.40 2.06
N GLY A 190 3.75 -21.36 1.57
CA GLY A 190 4.83 -21.47 0.61
C GLY A 190 4.63 -20.49 -0.53
N LEU A 191 4.97 -20.88 -1.76
CA LEU A 191 4.87 -20.01 -2.92
C LEU A 191 3.87 -20.61 -3.90
N ASP A 192 2.61 -20.22 -3.77
CA ASP A 192 1.51 -20.84 -4.50
C ASP A 192 1.08 -20.02 -5.71
N SER A 193 0.71 -20.71 -6.78
CA SER A 193 0.38 -20.12 -8.08
C SER A 193 -1.01 -20.53 -8.53
N PHE A 194 -1.93 -19.58 -8.65
CA PHE A 194 -3.23 -19.77 -9.28
C PHE A 194 -3.16 -19.41 -10.77
N LEU A 195 -3.45 -20.36 -11.66
CA LEU A 195 -3.39 -20.14 -13.11
C LEU A 195 -4.78 -19.94 -13.68
N VAL A 196 -4.93 -18.89 -14.48
CA VAL A 196 -6.19 -18.57 -15.17
C VAL A 196 -6.05 -18.61 -16.69
N GLY A 197 -7.11 -19.05 -17.36
CA GLY A 197 -7.09 -19.36 -18.79
C GLY A 197 -7.22 -18.17 -19.75
N ALA A 198 -7.10 -16.93 -19.27
CA ALA A 198 -7.29 -15.72 -20.09
C ALA A 198 -6.24 -14.65 -19.74
N PRO A 199 -6.00 -13.65 -20.60
CA PRO A 199 -5.02 -12.60 -20.33
C PRO A 199 -5.48 -11.71 -19.19
N ILE A 200 -4.53 -11.02 -18.52
CA ILE A 200 -4.82 -10.15 -17.36
C ILE A 200 -5.92 -9.12 -17.62
N SER A 201 -6.02 -8.61 -18.86
CA SER A 201 -7.05 -7.65 -19.27
C SER A 201 -8.48 -8.19 -19.20
N SER A 202 -8.65 -9.51 -19.13
CA SER A 202 -9.95 -10.19 -19.02
C SER A 202 -10.48 -10.25 -17.60
N TYR A 203 -9.71 -9.79 -16.61
CA TYR A 203 -10.08 -9.91 -15.20
C TYR A 203 -10.29 -8.55 -14.53
N ASN A 204 -11.24 -8.52 -13.60
CA ASN A 204 -11.32 -7.55 -12.51
C ASN A 204 -10.95 -8.27 -11.21
N ALA A 205 -10.52 -7.54 -10.22
CA ALA A 205 -10.20 -8.05 -8.91
C ALA A 205 -10.53 -7.02 -7.82
N ALA A 206 -10.76 -7.51 -6.60
CA ALA A 206 -10.85 -6.71 -5.40
C ALA A 206 -10.33 -7.51 -4.23
N SER A 207 -9.58 -6.87 -3.34
CA SER A 207 -9.03 -7.51 -2.15
C SER A 207 -9.62 -6.90 -0.88
N GLN A 208 -9.98 -7.74 0.09
CA GLN A 208 -10.38 -7.32 1.43
C GLN A 208 -9.99 -8.38 2.45
N ASN A 209 -9.40 -7.96 3.57
CA ASN A 209 -9.06 -8.83 4.71
C ASN A 209 -8.27 -10.10 4.32
N GLY A 210 -7.35 -9.99 3.35
CA GLY A 210 -6.51 -11.10 2.90
C GLY A 210 -7.17 -12.06 1.90
N VAL A 211 -8.38 -11.75 1.44
CA VAL A 211 -9.08 -12.49 0.39
C VAL A 211 -9.09 -11.64 -0.88
N LEU A 212 -8.57 -12.17 -1.97
CA LEU A 212 -8.68 -11.58 -3.30
C LEU A 212 -9.82 -12.26 -4.06
N ALA A 213 -10.83 -11.50 -4.45
CA ALA A 213 -11.81 -11.94 -5.42
C ALA A 213 -11.30 -11.59 -6.83
N LEU A 214 -11.21 -12.57 -7.73
CA LEU A 214 -10.78 -12.44 -9.12
C LEU A 214 -11.95 -12.80 -10.03
N GLN A 215 -12.50 -11.79 -10.72
CA GLN A 215 -13.66 -11.95 -11.59
C GLN A 215 -13.24 -12.00 -13.06
N ASN A 216 -13.66 -13.04 -13.78
CA ASN A 216 -13.60 -13.07 -15.23
C ASN A 216 -14.69 -12.15 -15.82
N LYS A 217 -14.29 -11.14 -16.59
CA LYS A 217 -15.21 -10.13 -17.18
C LYS A 217 -16.22 -10.73 -18.17
N SER A 218 -15.85 -11.81 -18.84
CA SER A 218 -16.65 -12.41 -19.91
C SER A 218 -17.70 -13.38 -19.37
N THR A 219 -17.34 -14.20 -18.38
CA THR A 219 -18.25 -15.19 -17.79
C THR A 219 -18.98 -14.64 -16.57
N GLY A 220 -18.39 -13.64 -15.89
CA GLY A 220 -18.89 -13.11 -14.62
C GLY A 220 -18.52 -13.99 -13.41
N GLU A 221 -17.84 -15.12 -13.64
CA GLU A 221 -17.34 -16.03 -12.61
C GLU A 221 -16.32 -15.34 -11.72
N ILE A 222 -16.31 -15.69 -10.44
CA ILE A 222 -15.49 -15.08 -9.40
C ILE A 222 -14.80 -16.17 -8.60
N ASP A 223 -13.47 -16.16 -8.61
CA ASP A 223 -12.64 -16.99 -7.74
C ASP A 223 -12.21 -16.19 -6.51
N TYR A 224 -12.25 -16.80 -5.33
CA TYR A 224 -11.77 -16.23 -4.07
C TYR A 224 -10.46 -16.88 -3.68
N LEU A 225 -9.39 -16.11 -3.70
CA LEU A 225 -8.03 -16.57 -3.47
C LEU A 225 -7.55 -16.05 -2.12
N MET A 226 -7.04 -16.96 -1.30
CA MET A 226 -6.39 -16.68 -0.02
C MET A 226 -5.03 -17.36 -0.03
N GLN A 227 -4.02 -16.73 0.57
CA GLN A 227 -2.69 -17.34 0.69
C GLN A 227 -2.15 -17.84 -0.66
N VAL A 228 -2.34 -17.04 -1.71
CA VAL A 228 -1.81 -17.29 -3.05
C VAL A 228 -0.87 -16.15 -3.38
N GLU A 229 0.38 -16.47 -3.71
CA GLU A 229 1.43 -15.48 -3.94
C GLU A 229 1.52 -15.07 -5.42
N ARG A 230 1.04 -15.90 -6.35
CA ARG A 230 1.12 -15.65 -7.79
C ARG A 230 -0.22 -15.93 -8.48
N ILE A 231 -0.62 -15.06 -9.40
CA ILE A 231 -1.70 -15.34 -10.37
C ILE A 231 -1.09 -15.34 -11.77
N GLY A 232 -1.07 -16.49 -12.43
CA GLY A 232 -0.57 -16.62 -13.80
C GLY A 232 -1.67 -16.45 -14.83
N PHE A 233 -1.42 -15.63 -15.86
CA PHE A 233 -2.34 -15.33 -16.94
C PHE A 233 -1.86 -15.93 -18.27
N SER A 234 -2.79 -16.09 -19.23
CA SER A 234 -2.47 -16.71 -20.52
C SER A 234 -1.58 -15.86 -21.43
N ASP A 235 -1.39 -14.57 -21.14
CA ASP A 235 -0.49 -13.66 -21.87
C ASP A 235 0.93 -13.62 -21.31
N SER A 236 1.36 -14.71 -20.66
CA SER A 236 2.69 -14.84 -20.05
C SER A 236 2.97 -13.73 -19.02
N LYS A 237 1.96 -13.33 -18.26
CA LYS A 237 2.13 -12.40 -17.13
C LYS A 237 1.78 -13.12 -15.85
N ALA A 238 2.40 -12.71 -14.75
CA ALA A 238 1.91 -13.05 -13.44
C ALA A 238 1.73 -11.79 -12.59
N LEU A 239 0.68 -11.79 -11.77
CA LEU A 239 0.55 -10.84 -10.67
C LEU A 239 1.16 -11.50 -9.42
N ALA A 240 2.18 -10.88 -8.84
CA ALA A 240 2.75 -11.27 -7.56
C ALA A 240 2.04 -10.51 -6.41
N LEU A 241 1.60 -11.25 -5.40
CA LEU A 241 0.81 -10.78 -4.26
C LEU A 241 1.61 -10.78 -2.94
N ASP A 242 2.80 -11.38 -2.93
CA ASP A 242 3.76 -11.42 -1.83
C ASP A 242 4.60 -10.12 -1.75
N PHE A 243 3.95 -8.98 -1.59
CA PHE A 243 4.65 -7.69 -1.40
C PHE A 243 5.53 -7.63 -0.13
N ASN A 244 5.30 -8.54 0.83
CA ASN A 244 6.17 -8.76 1.98
C ASN A 244 7.12 -9.96 1.83
N GLY A 245 6.98 -10.73 0.73
CA GLY A 245 7.84 -11.86 0.39
C GLY A 245 8.84 -11.52 -0.70
N ASN A 246 9.19 -12.53 -1.50
CA ASN A 246 10.26 -12.43 -2.50
C ASN A 246 10.02 -11.32 -3.54
N ALA A 247 8.79 -11.13 -4.01
CA ALA A 247 8.53 -10.11 -5.02
C ALA A 247 8.75 -8.70 -4.49
N GLY A 248 8.25 -8.41 -3.28
CA GLY A 248 8.47 -7.12 -2.64
C GLY A 248 9.92 -6.89 -2.23
N GLN A 249 10.60 -7.93 -1.76
CA GLN A 249 12.03 -7.87 -1.45
C GLN A 249 12.87 -7.55 -2.68
N GLY A 250 12.65 -8.25 -3.80
CA GLY A 250 13.32 -7.96 -5.06
C GLY A 250 13.05 -6.54 -5.55
N PHE A 251 11.81 -6.06 -5.41
CA PHE A 251 11.42 -4.69 -5.77
C PHE A 251 12.17 -3.64 -4.93
N ARG A 252 12.11 -3.76 -3.59
CA ARG A 252 12.76 -2.81 -2.68
C ARG A 252 14.29 -2.82 -2.85
N LEU A 253 14.86 -4.00 -3.06
CA LEU A 253 16.30 -4.15 -3.25
C LEU A 253 16.77 -3.45 -4.53
N TYR A 254 16.00 -3.58 -5.60
CA TYR A 254 16.25 -2.92 -6.87
C TYR A 254 16.25 -1.39 -6.72
N GLN A 255 15.22 -0.84 -6.07
CA GLN A 255 15.12 0.61 -5.82
C GLN A 255 16.26 1.08 -4.90
N ALA A 256 16.56 0.34 -3.84
CA ALA A 256 17.64 0.65 -2.91
C ALA A 256 19.01 0.69 -3.60
N ALA A 257 19.26 -0.25 -4.52
CA ALA A 257 20.51 -0.34 -5.25
C ALA A 257 20.63 0.71 -6.34
N LEU A 258 19.59 0.89 -7.16
CA LEU A 258 19.69 1.61 -8.44
C LEU A 258 18.96 2.95 -8.47
N ASP A 259 18.15 3.27 -7.45
CA ASP A 259 17.44 4.55 -7.32
C ASP A 259 16.61 4.86 -8.56
N ARG A 260 15.80 3.87 -8.93
CA ARG A 260 14.76 3.96 -9.96
C ARG A 260 13.78 2.81 -9.79
N ALA A 261 12.64 2.95 -10.46
CA ALA A 261 11.71 1.85 -10.66
C ALA A 261 12.40 0.65 -11.34
N PRO A 262 12.11 -0.59 -10.92
CA PRO A 262 12.53 -1.78 -11.66
C PRO A 262 11.94 -1.78 -13.07
N ASP A 263 12.73 -2.25 -14.04
CA ASP A 263 12.15 -2.64 -15.33
C ASP A 263 11.56 -4.06 -15.22
N ALA A 264 10.61 -4.40 -16.08
CA ALA A 264 9.88 -5.67 -15.99
C ALA A 264 10.80 -6.90 -16.11
N GLY A 265 11.81 -6.84 -16.98
CA GLY A 265 12.74 -7.95 -17.20
C GLY A 265 13.70 -8.17 -16.03
N GLY A 266 14.27 -7.08 -15.52
CA GLY A 266 15.13 -7.10 -14.35
C GLY A 266 14.39 -7.57 -13.10
N LEU A 267 13.21 -7.00 -12.83
CA LEU A 267 12.40 -7.41 -11.67
C LEU A 267 12.03 -8.89 -11.75
N LYS A 268 11.57 -9.35 -12.91
CA LYS A 268 11.30 -10.78 -13.16
C LYS A 268 12.51 -11.65 -12.82
N PHE A 269 13.70 -11.27 -13.27
CA PHE A 269 14.92 -12.03 -13.02
C PHE A 269 15.17 -12.18 -11.51
N HIS A 270 15.22 -11.06 -10.78
CA HIS A 270 15.51 -11.06 -9.35
C HIS A 270 14.45 -11.84 -8.55
N VAL A 271 13.16 -11.60 -8.80
CA VAL A 271 12.07 -12.34 -8.14
C VAL A 271 12.14 -13.83 -8.45
N THR A 272 12.46 -14.22 -9.69
CA THR A 272 12.60 -15.64 -10.06
C THR A 272 13.74 -16.32 -9.33
N GLU A 273 14.88 -15.64 -9.13
CA GLU A 273 16.01 -16.21 -8.41
C GLU A 273 15.72 -16.32 -6.91
N LEU A 274 15.07 -15.32 -6.31
CA LEU A 274 14.58 -15.38 -4.92
C LEU A 274 13.57 -16.54 -4.75
N ASP A 275 12.64 -16.71 -5.68
CA ASP A 275 11.66 -17.82 -5.72
C ASP A 275 12.32 -19.20 -5.87
N ARG A 276 13.58 -19.27 -6.33
CA ARG A 276 14.40 -20.48 -6.40
C ARG A 276 15.27 -20.71 -5.16
N GLY A 277 15.19 -19.81 -4.18
CA GLY A 277 15.94 -19.88 -2.93
C GLY A 277 17.27 -19.15 -2.93
N LEU A 278 17.53 -18.26 -3.91
CA LEU A 278 18.63 -17.30 -3.79
C LEU A 278 18.42 -16.46 -2.53
N SER A 279 19.45 -16.27 -1.72
CA SER A 279 19.32 -15.42 -0.54
C SER A 279 19.22 -13.96 -0.97
N LEU A 280 18.51 -13.13 -0.18
CA LEU A 280 18.43 -11.70 -0.45
C LEU A 280 19.81 -11.02 -0.42
N HIS A 281 20.75 -11.57 0.37
CA HIS A 281 22.13 -11.12 0.40
C HIS A 281 22.86 -11.42 -0.93
N ASP A 282 22.74 -12.64 -1.45
CA ASP A 282 23.35 -13.00 -2.73
C ASP A 282 22.72 -12.20 -3.88
N ASP A 283 21.41 -11.93 -3.82
CA ASP A 283 20.74 -11.08 -4.80
C ASP A 283 21.22 -9.62 -4.73
N ALA A 284 21.44 -9.09 -3.52
CA ALA A 284 22.06 -7.79 -3.32
C ALA A 284 23.47 -7.75 -3.92
N GLN A 285 24.22 -8.84 -3.82
CA GLN A 285 25.53 -8.96 -4.45
C GLN A 285 25.45 -8.96 -6.00
N ILE A 286 24.39 -9.50 -6.59
CA ILE A 286 24.13 -9.40 -8.04
C ILE A 286 23.94 -7.93 -8.44
N PHE A 287 23.14 -7.16 -7.70
CA PHE A 287 22.97 -5.73 -7.96
C PHE A 287 24.30 -4.97 -7.89
N LEU A 288 25.07 -5.18 -6.81
CA LEU A 288 26.36 -4.51 -6.63
C LEU A 288 27.38 -4.85 -7.73
N ASN A 289 27.32 -6.06 -8.28
CA ASN A 289 28.19 -6.50 -9.38
C ASN A 289 27.67 -6.12 -10.77
N SER A 290 26.45 -5.59 -10.87
CA SER A 290 25.85 -5.24 -12.15
C SER A 290 26.60 -4.10 -12.82
N THR A 291 26.70 -4.17 -14.15
CA THR A 291 27.28 -3.08 -14.96
C THR A 291 26.58 -1.75 -14.68
N GLU A 292 25.27 -1.77 -14.44
CA GLU A 292 24.50 -0.57 -14.16
C GLU A 292 24.91 0.09 -12.84
N PHE A 293 25.02 -0.68 -11.76
CA PHE A 293 25.48 -0.15 -10.47
C PHE A 293 26.89 0.44 -10.58
N GLN A 294 27.79 -0.27 -11.26
CA GLN A 294 29.17 0.16 -11.48
C GLN A 294 29.26 1.42 -12.35
N GLN A 295 28.36 1.59 -13.32
CA GLN A 295 28.28 2.80 -14.13
C GLN A 295 27.66 3.98 -13.38
N LYS A 296 26.64 3.74 -12.53
CA LYS A 296 25.95 4.79 -11.77
C LYS A 296 26.83 5.37 -10.66
N TYR A 297 27.52 4.52 -9.89
CA TYR A 297 28.28 4.95 -8.71
C TYR A 297 29.80 4.89 -8.88
N GLY A 298 30.29 4.27 -9.96
CA GLY A 298 31.71 4.12 -10.25
C GLY A 298 32.35 2.90 -9.59
N ALA A 299 33.40 2.39 -10.22
CA ALA A 299 34.09 1.15 -9.82
C ALA A 299 34.80 1.21 -8.46
N ASN A 300 35.10 2.41 -7.97
CA ASN A 300 35.86 2.64 -6.73
C ASN A 300 35.07 3.48 -5.72
N LEU A 301 33.77 3.20 -5.58
CA LEU A 301 32.90 3.88 -4.62
C LEU A 301 33.43 3.70 -3.19
N SER A 302 33.62 4.80 -2.46
CA SER A 302 34.04 4.75 -1.05
C SER A 302 32.92 4.23 -0.14
N ASN A 303 33.24 3.78 1.07
CA ASN A 303 32.19 3.33 2.00
C ASN A 303 31.26 4.49 2.42
N GLN A 304 31.81 5.70 2.55
CA GLN A 304 31.07 6.92 2.86
C GLN A 304 30.10 7.30 1.75
N ASP A 305 30.57 7.29 0.50
CA ASP A 305 29.74 7.62 -0.66
C ASP A 305 28.67 6.54 -0.88
N TYR A 306 29.03 5.27 -0.67
CA TYR A 306 28.09 4.16 -0.74
C TYR A 306 26.94 4.30 0.25
N VAL A 307 27.24 4.51 1.54
CA VAL A 307 26.21 4.71 2.57
C VAL A 307 25.36 5.94 2.24
N THR A 308 26.00 7.04 1.81
CA THR A 308 25.27 8.26 1.41
C THR A 308 24.29 7.99 0.26
N ALA A 309 24.69 7.22 -0.75
CA ALA A 309 23.81 6.82 -1.84
C ALA A 309 22.61 6.03 -1.33
N LEU A 310 22.82 5.02 -0.46
CA LEU A 310 21.70 4.22 0.07
C LEU A 310 20.66 5.05 0.84
N TYR A 311 21.10 6.03 1.65
CA TYR A 311 20.19 6.99 2.30
C TYR A 311 19.36 7.78 1.28
N SER A 312 20.00 8.26 0.21
CA SER A 312 19.30 9.00 -0.85
C SER A 312 18.28 8.13 -1.58
N ASN A 313 18.67 6.90 -1.93
CA ASN A 313 17.90 5.98 -2.75
C ASN A 313 16.65 5.46 -2.03
N THR A 314 16.78 5.14 -0.73
CA THR A 314 15.72 4.47 0.05
C THR A 314 14.95 5.41 0.94
N LEU A 315 15.61 6.44 1.48
CA LEU A 315 15.01 7.31 2.50
C LEU A 315 14.76 8.73 1.98
N HIS A 316 15.22 9.02 0.76
CA HIS A 316 15.07 10.33 0.10
C HIS A 316 15.57 11.51 0.96
N ARG A 317 16.60 11.26 1.77
CA ARG A 317 17.22 12.24 2.66
C ARG A 317 18.72 12.03 2.77
N GLY A 318 19.40 13.05 3.27
CA GLY A 318 20.80 12.91 3.68
C GLY A 318 20.94 12.02 4.92
N PRO A 319 22.13 11.42 5.12
CA PRO A 319 22.39 10.59 6.27
C PRO A 319 22.39 11.40 7.57
N ASP A 320 21.80 10.86 8.62
CA ASP A 320 21.97 11.42 9.97
C ASP A 320 23.32 11.00 10.56
N ALA A 321 23.85 11.80 11.50
CA ALA A 321 25.22 11.60 11.99
C ALA A 321 25.44 10.24 12.67
N GLY A 322 24.43 9.74 13.40
CA GLY A 322 24.53 8.48 14.14
C GLY A 322 24.49 7.28 13.22
N GLY A 323 23.49 7.20 12.36
CA GLY A 323 23.33 6.12 11.39
C GLY A 323 24.46 6.09 10.37
N PHE A 324 24.94 7.26 9.91
CA PHE A 324 26.10 7.33 9.03
C PHE A 324 27.36 6.73 9.66
N ALA A 325 27.67 7.13 10.90
CA ALA A 325 28.82 6.64 11.63
C ALA A 325 28.72 5.12 11.88
N TYR A 326 27.53 4.63 12.22
CA TYR A 326 27.28 3.21 12.40
C TYR A 326 27.58 2.41 11.11
N TRP A 327 26.91 2.72 10.00
CA TRP A 327 27.04 1.93 8.77
C TRP A 327 28.43 2.00 8.15
N THR A 328 29.05 3.17 8.17
CA THR A 328 30.43 3.32 7.69
C THR A 328 31.43 2.56 8.56
N ASN A 329 31.21 2.48 9.88
CA ASN A 329 32.02 1.67 10.78
C ASN A 329 31.87 0.17 10.51
N GLN A 330 30.64 -0.32 10.31
CA GLN A 330 30.38 -1.73 9.96
C GLN A 330 31.19 -2.16 8.73
N LEU A 331 31.22 -1.31 7.68
CA LEU A 331 31.99 -1.56 6.47
C LEU A 331 33.50 -1.42 6.70
N ALA A 332 33.95 -0.43 7.49
CA ALA A 332 35.37 -0.20 7.76
C ALA A 332 36.02 -1.31 8.60
N THR A 333 35.26 -1.93 9.51
CA THR A 333 35.74 -3.05 10.34
C THR A 333 35.49 -4.41 9.69
N ASN A 334 34.88 -4.46 8.50
CA ASN A 334 34.40 -5.68 7.84
C ASN A 334 33.44 -6.51 8.73
N ALA A 335 32.69 -5.84 9.62
CA ALA A 335 31.67 -6.49 10.44
C ALA A 335 30.43 -6.82 9.61
N GLN A 336 30.17 -6.05 8.56
CA GLN A 336 29.20 -6.33 7.50
C GLN A 336 29.84 -6.02 6.16
N ASP A 337 29.47 -6.79 5.13
CA ASP A 337 29.81 -6.45 3.75
C ASP A 337 28.78 -5.49 3.14
N ARG A 338 29.07 -5.03 1.91
CA ARG A 338 28.18 -4.08 1.22
C ARG A 338 26.81 -4.67 0.94
N ALA A 339 26.73 -5.93 0.53
CA ALA A 339 25.47 -6.61 0.26
C ALA A 339 24.57 -6.63 1.52
N SER A 340 25.13 -6.96 2.69
CA SER A 340 24.39 -6.94 3.96
C SER A 340 23.89 -5.54 4.33
N VAL A 341 24.72 -4.51 4.10
CA VAL A 341 24.31 -3.12 4.33
C VAL A 341 23.18 -2.72 3.38
N LEU A 342 23.27 -3.05 2.09
CA LEU A 342 22.19 -2.80 1.11
C LEU A 342 20.88 -3.45 1.55
N VAL A 343 20.91 -4.72 1.95
CA VAL A 343 19.73 -5.43 2.48
C VAL A 343 19.18 -4.69 3.71
N GLY A 344 20.04 -4.23 4.62
CA GLY A 344 19.63 -3.47 5.79
C GLY A 344 18.90 -2.16 5.49
N PHE A 345 19.27 -1.47 4.40
CA PHE A 345 18.53 -0.28 3.92
C PHE A 345 17.23 -0.67 3.20
N SER A 346 17.30 -1.66 2.29
CA SER A 346 16.15 -2.16 1.52
C SER A 346 15.01 -2.60 2.43
N GLU A 347 15.30 -3.38 3.47
CA GLU A 347 14.29 -3.95 4.36
C GLU A 347 14.15 -3.15 5.66
N SER A 348 14.63 -1.90 5.67
CA SER A 348 14.40 -1.02 6.82
C SER A 348 12.93 -0.66 6.95
N VAL A 349 12.46 -0.48 8.19
CA VAL A 349 11.08 -0.06 8.47
C VAL A 349 10.74 1.25 7.74
N GLU A 350 11.70 2.16 7.60
CA GLU A 350 11.52 3.44 6.92
C GLU A 350 11.31 3.23 5.40
N ASN A 351 12.06 2.33 4.75
CA ASN A 351 11.88 2.04 3.32
C ASN A 351 10.56 1.30 3.05
N HIS A 352 10.17 0.37 3.93
CA HIS A 352 8.86 -0.29 3.89
C HIS A 352 7.71 0.73 3.95
N GLN A 353 7.80 1.71 4.85
CA GLN A 353 6.78 2.78 4.94
C GLN A 353 6.64 3.60 3.66
N GLN A 354 7.70 3.68 2.84
CA GLN A 354 7.66 4.41 1.56
C GLN A 354 7.15 3.54 0.41
N THR A 355 7.46 2.25 0.44
CA THR A 355 7.23 1.33 -0.70
C THR A 355 6.00 0.45 -0.54
N ASP A 356 5.67 -0.01 0.67
CA ASP A 356 4.60 -0.99 0.88
C ASP A 356 3.24 -0.48 0.40
N HIS A 357 2.95 0.82 0.59
CA HIS A 357 1.73 1.45 0.07
C HIS A 357 1.63 1.39 -1.45
N GLN A 358 2.77 1.43 -2.15
CA GLN A 358 2.85 1.34 -3.61
C GLN A 358 2.77 -0.10 -4.11
N LEU A 359 2.88 -1.10 -3.23
CA LEU A 359 2.87 -2.52 -3.61
C LEU A 359 1.58 -3.24 -3.19
N GLN A 360 0.65 -2.55 -2.51
CA GLN A 360 -0.61 -3.15 -2.03
C GLN A 360 -1.50 -3.67 -3.16
N ASN A 361 -1.34 -3.15 -4.37
CA ASN A 361 -2.03 -3.65 -5.56
C ASN A 361 -1.33 -4.85 -6.22
N GLY A 362 -0.24 -5.35 -5.63
CA GLY A 362 0.58 -6.40 -6.22
C GLY A 362 1.55 -5.88 -7.28
N ILE A 363 2.41 -6.77 -7.73
CA ILE A 363 3.53 -6.48 -8.63
C ILE A 363 3.34 -7.26 -9.91
N LEU A 364 3.31 -6.57 -11.05
CA LEU A 364 3.23 -7.27 -12.34
C LEU A 364 4.60 -7.80 -12.74
N LEU A 365 4.67 -9.10 -12.97
CA LEU A 365 5.80 -9.78 -13.56
C LEU A 365 5.45 -10.12 -15.01
N ASP A 366 6.06 -9.40 -15.97
CA ASP A 366 5.86 -9.68 -17.39
C ASP A 366 6.89 -10.71 -17.86
N TYR A 367 6.44 -11.93 -18.20
CA TYR A 367 7.33 -12.98 -18.69
C TYR A 367 7.65 -12.81 -20.18
N GLY A 368 7.02 -11.86 -20.88
CA GLY A 368 7.13 -11.64 -22.32
C GLY A 368 6.37 -12.68 -23.14
N VAL A 369 6.13 -12.39 -24.42
CA VAL A 369 5.69 -13.42 -25.36
C VAL A 369 6.87 -14.39 -25.55
N ALA A 370 6.67 -15.66 -25.23
CA ALA A 370 7.65 -16.72 -25.50
C ALA A 370 7.91 -16.88 -27.00
#